data_AF-A0A5J6QTN3-F1
#
_entry.id   AF-A0A5J6QTN3-F1
#
_cell.length_a   1.000
_cell.length_b   1.000
_cell.length_c   1.000
_cell.angle_alpha   90.00
_cell.angle_beta   90.00
_cell.angle_gamma   90.00
#
_symmetry.space_group_name_H-M   'P 1'
#
loop_
_entity.id
_entity.type
_entity.pdbx_description
1 polymer ?
#
loop_
_entity_poly.entity_id
_entity_poly.type
_entity_poly.pdbx_seq_one_letter_code
_entity_poly.pdbx_strand_id
1 'polypeptide(L)'
;MDRHIKESLESLLLESGNSKRLGKRIIALAGFLSPTAIPEDIRQQLGALSRLQIQQDAFDSLLEPVALMARSGTVQNLDSEVSRLMIASLEQTRKNISDIEGISYAELITWLVELAQARKIIRVKSGT
;
A
#
# COMPACT_ATOMS: atom_id res chain seq x y z
N MET A 1 -15.06 17.96 -3.71
CA MET A 1 -13.71 17.34 -3.67
C MET A 1 -13.19 17.31 -2.23
N ASP A 2 -13.13 18.46 -1.55
CA ASP A 2 -12.57 18.59 -0.20
C ASP A 2 -13.25 17.74 0.88
N ARG A 3 -14.57 17.53 0.78
CA ARG A 3 -15.31 16.62 1.67
C ARG A 3 -14.80 15.17 1.61
N HIS A 4 -14.54 14.65 0.41
CA HIS A 4 -14.03 13.28 0.22
C HIS A 4 -12.57 13.13 0.66
N ILE A 5 -11.77 14.19 0.51
CA ILE A 5 -10.40 14.24 1.02
C ILE A 5 -10.40 14.17 2.54
N LYS A 6 -11.27 14.95 3.19
CA LYS A 6 -11.46 14.93 4.64
C LYS A 6 -11.91 13.55 5.14
N GLU A 7 -12.95 12.96 4.53
CA GLU A 7 -13.44 11.62 4.90
C GLU A 7 -12.35 10.55 4.72
N SER A 8 -11.51 10.68 3.69
CA SER A 8 -10.39 9.77 3.45
C SER A 8 -9.28 9.92 4.49
N LEU A 9 -8.94 11.15 4.89
CA LEU A 9 -7.96 11.43 5.95
C LEU A 9 -8.44 10.94 7.32
N GLU A 10 -9.71 11.18 7.66
CA GLU A 10 -10.29 10.68 8.91
C GLU A 10 -10.28 9.15 8.93
N SER A 11 -10.58 8.51 7.80
CA SER A 11 -10.51 7.05 7.70
C SER A 11 -9.08 6.50 7.74
N LEU A 12 -8.08 7.23 7.25
CA LEU A 12 -6.66 6.88 7.40
C LEU A 12 -6.24 6.86 8.88
N LEU A 13 -6.70 7.83 9.66
CA LEU A 13 -6.37 7.95 11.09
C LEU A 13 -7.01 6.85 11.95
N LEU A 14 -8.09 6.22 11.45
CA LEU A 14 -8.79 5.13 12.12
C LEU A 14 -8.30 3.73 11.69
N GLU A 15 -7.61 3.61 10.56
CA GLU A 15 -7.04 2.34 10.09
C GLU A 15 -5.79 1.98 10.92
N SER A 16 -5.94 1.03 11.84
CA SER A 16 -4.84 0.42 12.59
C SER A 16 -4.24 -0.74 11.77
N GLY A 17 -3.35 -0.43 10.83
CA GLY A 17 -2.54 -1.46 10.20
C GLY A 17 -1.94 -1.10 8.84
N ASN A 18 -0.73 -1.61 8.59
CA ASN A 18 0.00 -1.48 7.33
C ASN A 18 -0.67 -2.34 6.24
N SER A 19 -1.77 -1.83 5.66
CA SER A 19 -2.51 -2.56 4.63
C SER A 19 -2.19 -2.04 3.23
N LYS A 20 -2.34 -2.93 2.23
CA LYS A 20 -2.31 -2.56 0.81
C LYS A 20 -3.28 -1.40 0.49
N ARG A 21 -4.46 -1.42 1.12
CA ARG A 21 -5.48 -0.37 0.99
C ARG A 21 -4.98 0.99 1.52
N LEU A 22 -4.32 0.99 2.67
CA LEU A 22 -3.70 2.17 3.29
C LEU A 22 -2.70 2.82 2.32
N GLY A 23 -1.83 1.99 1.72
CA GLY A 23 -0.85 2.45 0.74
C GLY A 23 -1.48 3.16 -0.46
N LYS A 24 -2.51 2.55 -1.09
CA LYS A 24 -3.23 3.16 -2.23
C LYS A 24 -3.89 4.49 -1.86
N ARG A 25 -4.45 4.59 -0.65
CA ARG A 25 -5.08 5.83 -0.16
C ARG A 25 -4.08 6.96 0.04
N ILE A 26 -2.92 6.67 0.63
CA ILE A 26 -1.84 7.65 0.82
C ILE A 26 -1.38 8.20 -0.55
N ILE A 27 -1.12 7.32 -1.53
CA ILE A 27 -0.72 7.73 -2.87
C ILE A 27 -1.80 8.62 -3.53
N ALA A 28 -3.07 8.22 -3.45
CA ALA A 28 -4.18 8.98 -4.01
C ALA A 28 -4.31 10.36 -3.37
N LEU A 29 -4.21 10.45 -2.03
CA LEU A 29 -4.28 11.71 -1.31
C LEU A 29 -3.09 12.62 -1.60
N ALA A 30 -1.88 12.08 -1.72
CA ALA A 30 -0.72 12.84 -2.16
C ALA A 30 -0.94 13.46 -3.55
N GLY A 31 -1.55 12.70 -4.46
CA GLY A 31 -1.94 13.19 -5.78
C GLY A 31 -3.01 14.29 -5.74
N PHE A 32 -4.06 14.14 -4.93
CA PHE A 32 -5.13 15.15 -4.81
C PHE A 32 -4.68 16.43 -4.11
N LEU A 33 -3.85 16.29 -3.09
CA LEU A 33 -3.28 17.41 -2.35
C LEU A 33 -2.12 18.09 -3.10
N SER A 34 -1.69 17.54 -4.24
CA SER A 34 -0.64 18.02 -5.16
C SER A 34 0.07 19.31 -4.68
N PRO A 35 1.05 19.19 -3.78
CA PRO A 35 1.72 20.35 -3.23
C PRO A 35 2.66 20.96 -4.27
N THR A 36 2.94 22.26 -4.14
CA THR A 36 3.90 22.97 -4.99
C THR A 36 5.32 22.43 -4.85
N ALA A 37 5.66 21.82 -3.70
CA ALA A 37 6.90 21.10 -3.48
C ALA A 37 6.66 19.90 -2.54
N ILE A 38 7.24 18.74 -2.88
CA ILE A 38 7.26 17.54 -2.03
C ILE A 38 8.69 17.41 -1.46
N PRO A 39 8.86 17.32 -0.13
CA PRO A 39 10.13 17.01 0.51
C PRO A 39 10.77 15.74 -0.07
N GLU A 40 12.10 15.70 -0.16
CA GLU A 40 12.79 14.63 -0.90
C GLU A 40 12.67 13.25 -0.23
N ASP A 41 12.73 13.23 1.09
CA ASP A 41 12.41 12.07 1.94
C ASP A 41 10.99 11.54 1.66
N ILE A 42 9.98 12.42 1.70
CA ILE A 42 8.58 12.04 1.41
C ILE A 42 8.44 11.54 -0.02
N ARG A 43 9.12 12.17 -0.99
CA ARG A 43 9.12 11.74 -2.40
C ARG A 43 9.67 10.33 -2.52
N GLN A 44 10.78 10.02 -1.85
CA GLN A 44 11.39 8.69 -1.86
C GLN A 44 10.47 7.65 -1.22
N GLN A 45 9.84 7.97 -0.09
CA GLN A 45 8.87 7.11 0.57
C GLN A 45 7.64 6.84 -0.29
N LEU A 46 7.07 7.86 -0.94
CA LEU A 46 5.96 7.71 -1.88
C LEU A 46 6.36 6.84 -3.09
N GLY A 47 7.58 7.01 -3.60
CA GLY A 47 8.14 6.17 -4.66
C GLY A 47 8.29 4.71 -4.24
N ALA A 48 8.80 4.45 -3.03
CA ALA A 48 8.91 3.11 -2.46
C ALA A 48 7.52 2.48 -2.25
N LEU A 49 6.58 3.24 -1.68
CA LEU A 49 5.20 2.81 -1.47
C LEU A 49 4.49 2.49 -2.79
N SER A 50 4.71 3.29 -3.84
CA SER A 50 4.15 3.01 -5.16
C SER A 50 4.70 1.72 -5.76
N ARG A 51 6.02 1.47 -5.66
CA ARG A 51 6.63 0.22 -6.13
C ARG A 51 6.09 -0.98 -5.35
N LEU A 52 5.98 -0.86 -4.03
CA LEU A 52 5.40 -1.89 -3.17
C LEU A 52 3.98 -2.25 -3.62
N GLN A 53 3.13 -1.25 -3.87
CA GLN A 53 1.75 -1.49 -4.33
C GLN A 53 1.70 -2.22 -5.67
N ILE A 54 2.54 -1.84 -6.63
CA ILE A 54 2.63 -2.50 -7.94
C ILE A 54 3.08 -3.95 -7.79
N GLN A 55 4.10 -4.20 -6.96
CA GLN A 55 4.61 -5.56 -6.72
C GLN A 55 3.56 -6.44 -6.02
N GLN A 56 2.82 -5.89 -5.05
CA GLN A 56 1.70 -6.59 -4.41
C GLN A 56 0.56 -6.86 -5.40
N ASP A 57 0.23 -5.94 -6.30
CA ASP A 57 -0.78 -6.16 -7.36
C ASP A 57 -0.31 -7.25 -8.34
N ALA A 58 0.94 -7.18 -8.81
CA ALA A 58 1.50 -8.18 -9.72
C ALA A 58 1.56 -9.57 -9.07
N PHE A 59 1.96 -9.67 -7.80
CA PHE A 59 1.98 -10.93 -7.07
C PHE A 59 0.58 -11.55 -6.93
N ASP A 60 -0.43 -10.74 -6.57
CA ASP A 60 -1.82 -11.21 -6.47
C ASP A 60 -2.34 -11.70 -7.83
N SER A 61 -2.03 -11.00 -8.92
CA SER A 61 -2.40 -11.42 -10.28
C SER A 61 -1.72 -12.72 -10.71
N LEU A 62 -0.50 -12.98 -10.24
CA LEU A 62 0.21 -14.24 -10.49
C LEU A 62 -0.32 -15.39 -9.62
N LEU A 63 -0.85 -15.11 -8.44
CA LEU A 63 -1.47 -16.12 -7.56
C LEU A 63 -2.82 -16.61 -8.08
N GLU A 64 -3.59 -15.76 -8.76
CA GLU A 64 -4.94 -16.10 -9.23
C GLU A 64 -4.97 -17.33 -10.18
N PRO A 65 -4.11 -17.42 -11.22
CA PRO A 65 -3.97 -18.62 -12.05
C PRO A 65 -3.57 -19.87 -11.24
N VAL A 66 -2.66 -19.72 -10.27
CA VAL A 66 -2.21 -20.84 -9.41
C VAL A 66 -3.36 -21.36 -8.56
N ALA A 67 -4.15 -20.46 -7.99
CA ALA A 67 -5.33 -20.80 -7.21
C ALA A 67 -6.41 -21.47 -8.08
N LEU A 68 -6.56 -21.06 -9.35
CA LEU A 68 -7.44 -21.71 -10.31
C LEU A 68 -6.98 -23.15 -10.62
N MET A 69 -5.69 -23.34 -10.90
CA MET A 69 -5.12 -24.67 -11.17
C MET A 69 -5.23 -25.61 -9.96
N ALA A 70 -5.09 -25.09 -8.74
CA ALA A 70 -5.26 -25.86 -7.52
C ALA A 70 -6.71 -26.33 -7.34
N ARG A 71 -7.68 -25.46 -7.62
CA ARG A 71 -9.11 -25.78 -7.54
C ARG A 71 -9.59 -26.72 -8.64
N SER A 72 -9.02 -26.66 -9.84
CA SER A 72 -9.37 -27.54 -10.97
C SER A 72 -8.76 -28.94 -10.85
N GLY A 73 -8.03 -29.24 -9.78
CA GLY A 73 -7.34 -30.52 -9.59
C GLY A 73 -6.12 -30.71 -10.49
N THR A 74 -5.77 -29.71 -11.32
CA THR A 74 -4.63 -29.79 -12.24
C THR A 74 -3.29 -29.81 -11.49
N VAL A 75 -3.24 -29.20 -10.30
CA VAL A 75 -2.08 -29.28 -9.40
C VAL A 75 -1.92 -30.68 -8.78
N GLN A 76 -2.97 -31.49 -8.68
CA GLN A 76 -2.85 -32.88 -8.19
C GLN A 76 -2.17 -33.82 -9.20
N ASN A 77 -2.04 -33.39 -10.47
CA ASN A 77 -1.27 -34.08 -11.50
C ASN A 77 0.18 -33.58 -11.60
N LEU A 78 0.55 -32.52 -10.86
CA LEU A 78 1.94 -32.10 -10.74
C LEU A 78 2.64 -32.99 -9.70
N ASP A 79 3.90 -33.28 -9.95
CA ASP A 79 4.74 -33.94 -8.96
C ASP A 79 4.72 -33.18 -7.63
N SER A 80 4.66 -33.94 -6.54
CA SER A 80 4.60 -33.44 -5.16
C SER A 80 5.79 -32.54 -4.82
N GLU A 81 6.96 -32.82 -5.39
CA GLU A 81 8.17 -32.02 -5.22
C GLU A 81 8.06 -30.66 -5.95
N VAL A 82 7.54 -30.67 -7.18
CA VAL A 82 7.31 -29.45 -7.98
C VAL A 82 6.31 -28.53 -7.29
N SER A 83 5.22 -29.10 -6.74
CA SER A 83 4.22 -28.34 -6.00
C SER A 83 4.80 -27.69 -4.74
N ARG A 84 5.66 -28.41 -4.00
CA ARG A 84 6.34 -27.87 -2.81
C ARG A 84 7.32 -26.74 -3.16
N LEU A 85 8.12 -26.91 -4.20
CA LEU A 85 9.06 -25.88 -4.68
C LEU A 85 8.33 -24.61 -5.13
N MET A 86 7.19 -24.77 -5.81
CA MET A 86 6.36 -23.66 -6.24
C MET A 86 5.81 -22.86 -5.05
N ILE A 87 5.28 -23.54 -4.03
CA ILE A 87 4.77 -22.89 -2.80
C ILE A 87 5.90 -22.16 -2.08
N ALA A 88 7.07 -22.78 -1.90
CA ALA A 88 8.22 -22.16 -1.26
C ALA A 88 8.69 -20.89 -2.02
N SER A 89 8.69 -20.93 -3.35
CA SER A 89 9.02 -19.77 -4.19
C SER A 89 8.01 -18.62 -4.03
N LEU A 90 6.72 -18.93 -3.93
CA LEU A 90 5.67 -17.93 -3.67
C LEU A 90 5.81 -17.30 -2.28
N GLU A 91 6.08 -18.10 -1.25
CA GLU A 91 6.32 -17.60 0.11
C GLU A 91 7.56 -16.71 0.17
N GLN A 92 8.65 -17.10 -0.50
CA GLN A 92 9.86 -16.31 -0.57
C GLN A 92 9.63 -14.98 -1.30
N THR A 93 8.92 -15.02 -2.42
CA THR A 93 8.55 -13.82 -3.18
C THR A 93 7.70 -12.88 -2.32
N ARG A 94 6.73 -13.41 -1.55
CA ARG A 94 5.91 -12.62 -0.63
C ARG A 94 6.74 -11.93 0.46
N LYS A 95 7.72 -12.63 1.03
CA LYS A 95 8.66 -12.05 2.02
C LYS A 95 9.48 -10.93 1.41
N ASN A 96 10.08 -11.17 0.24
CA ASN A 96 10.88 -10.16 -0.46
C ASN A 96 10.09 -8.89 -0.79
N ILE A 97 8.80 -9.01 -1.10
CA ILE A 97 7.90 -7.86 -1.32
C ILE A 97 7.62 -7.11 -0.02
N SER A 98 7.58 -7.82 1.11
CA SER A 98 7.27 -7.24 2.43
C SER A 98 8.50 -6.59 3.09
N ASP A 99 9.72 -6.97 2.70
CA ASP A 99 11.00 -6.40 3.19
C ASP A 99 11.37 -5.05 2.55
N ILE A 100 10.42 -4.34 1.95
CA ILE A 100 10.68 -2.99 1.44
C ILE A 100 10.80 -2.04 2.64
N GLU A 101 12.04 -1.82 3.05
CA GLU A 101 12.41 -0.87 4.09
C GLU A 101 12.18 0.59 3.65
N GLY A 102 12.06 1.48 4.63
CA GLY A 102 12.06 2.92 4.40
C GLY A 102 10.70 3.56 4.13
N ILE A 103 9.58 2.90 4.46
CA ILE A 103 8.25 3.53 4.42
C ILE A 103 7.77 3.79 5.86
N SER A 104 7.70 5.06 6.24
CA SER A 104 7.10 5.50 7.50
C SER A 104 5.66 5.97 7.26
N TYR A 105 4.69 5.08 7.48
CA TYR A 105 3.27 5.41 7.32
C TYR A 105 2.85 6.59 8.21
N ALA A 106 3.39 6.68 9.43
CA ALA A 106 3.09 7.76 10.36
C ALA A 106 3.56 9.13 9.83
N GLU A 107 4.75 9.17 9.22
CA GLU A 107 5.32 10.38 8.62
C GLU A 107 4.53 10.81 7.38
N LEU A 108 4.23 9.85 6.49
CA LEU A 108 3.40 10.10 5.31
C LEU A 108 2.00 10.64 5.68
N ILE A 109 1.37 10.06 6.71
CA ILE A 109 0.04 10.52 7.19
C ILE A 109 0.15 11.92 7.80
N THR A 110 1.16 12.17 8.65
CA THR A 110 1.39 13.49 9.26
C THR A 110 1.55 14.56 8.19
N TRP A 111 2.38 14.30 7.18
CA TRP A 111 2.59 15.20 6.05
C TRP A 111 1.29 15.48 5.27
N LEU A 112 0.47 14.45 4.98
CA LEU A 112 -0.82 14.63 4.30
C LEU A 112 -1.79 15.48 5.13
N VAL A 113 -1.80 15.29 6.46
CA VAL A 113 -2.61 16.09 7.39
C VAL A 113 -2.17 17.55 7.38
N GLU A 114 -0.88 17.84 7.41
CA GLU A 114 -0.33 19.20 7.32
C GLU A 114 -0.73 19.89 6.02
N LEU A 115 -0.63 19.20 4.87
CA LEU A 115 -1.07 19.72 3.58
C LEU A 115 -2.57 20.04 3.56
N ALA A 116 -3.39 19.14 4.11
CA ALA A 116 -4.83 19.35 4.17
C ALA A 116 -5.21 20.51 5.11
N GLN A 117 -4.46 20.72 6.21
CA GLN A 117 -4.62 21.89 7.08
C GLN A 117 -4.22 23.20 6.38
N ALA A 118 -3.09 23.22 5.68
CA ALA A 118 -2.64 24.39 4.93
C ALA A 118 -3.67 24.83 3.87
N ARG A 119 -4.38 23.87 3.28
CA ARG A 119 -5.48 24.10 2.34
C ARG A 119 -6.84 24.37 3.00
N LYS A 120 -6.91 24.39 4.34
CA LYS A 120 -8.13 24.56 5.15
C LYS A 120 -9.21 23.50 4.88
N ILE A 121 -8.81 22.32 4.39
CA ILE A 121 -9.70 21.17 4.13
C ILE A 121 -10.11 20.50 5.45
N ILE A 122 -9.17 20.40 6.39
CA ILE A 122 -9.42 19.90 7.74
C ILE A 122 -9.02 20.95 8.78
N ARG A 123 -9.72 20.97 9.90
CA ARG A 123 -9.33 21.70 11.12
C ARG A 123 -9.00 20.66 12.17
N VAL A 124 -7.72 20.40 12.38
CA VAL A 124 -7.29 19.66 13.57
C VAL A 124 -7.35 20.65 14.72
N LYS A 125 -8.15 20.36 15.74
CA LYS A 125 -8.22 21.17 16.94
C LYS A 125 -6.89 20.96 17.66
N SER A 126 -5.97 21.92 17.57
CA SER A 126 -4.76 21.91 18.38
C SER A 126 -5.18 21.80 19.84
N GLY A 127 -4.99 20.63 20.44
CA GLY A 127 -5.23 20.44 21.85
C GLY A 127 -4.24 21.31 22.61
N THR A 128 -4.74 22.38 23.23
CA THR A 128 -4.15 22.98 24.43
C THR A 128 -4.27 22.02 25.59
#